data_AF-A0A7C4JDM4-F1
#
_entry.id   AF-A0A7C4JDM4-F1
#
_cell.length_a   1.000
_cell.length_b   1.000
_cell.length_c   1.000
_cell.angle_alpha   90.00
_cell.angle_beta   90.00
_cell.angle_gamma   90.00
#
_symmetry.space_group_name_H-M   'P 1'
#
loop_
_entity.id
_entity.type
_entity.pdbx_description
1 polymer ?
#
loop_
_entity_poly.entity_id
_entity_poly.type
_entity_poly.pdbx_seq_one_letter_code
_entity_poly.pdbx_strand_id
1 'polypeptide(L)'
;MGKLLNCLESVNAPFKDFQVITIGATVNDIRQLYTVLNALSIHGVSDCEYKYGYVHVRGNIEATFEALRKSGITVVKPPEPMMILSPTKANDMIIMMAIFYKALERSAFRKGFRCDFRKKWKRLLPNRPLPELIQKDLAYQISTDLAVVHGLYTMLEILADGRALLWVDLYNPITKFKENVIEKRLSFKEIQQLDISDREHVMKRLPNPFQRKEKIQLLLSLLCEGGKLSIEFADGHTVDFKCNFMPLEVLRSV
;
A
#
# COMPACT_ATOMS: atom_id res chain seq x y z
N MET A 1 4.47 0.08 -31.38
CA MET A 1 4.68 0.10 -29.91
C MET A 1 3.58 -0.73 -29.27
N GLY A 2 3.92 -1.84 -28.60
CA GLY A 2 2.93 -2.65 -27.89
C GLY A 2 2.23 -1.84 -26.79
N LYS A 3 0.94 -2.12 -26.55
CA LYS A 3 0.23 -1.52 -25.41
C LYS A 3 0.88 -2.05 -24.13
N LEU A 4 1.32 -1.16 -23.24
CA LEU A 4 1.85 -1.53 -21.93
C LEU A 4 0.73 -1.40 -20.89
N LEU A 5 0.67 -2.32 -19.94
CA LEU A 5 -0.22 -2.26 -18.81
C LEU A 5 0.50 -1.68 -17.60
N ASN A 6 -0.16 -0.79 -16.86
CA ASN A 6 0.39 -0.21 -15.62
C ASN A 6 0.35 -1.25 -14.49
N CYS A 7 1.13 -2.31 -14.65
CA CYS A 7 1.18 -3.46 -13.78
C CYS A 7 2.62 -3.94 -13.66
N LEU A 8 3.04 -4.22 -12.43
CA LEU A 8 4.34 -4.79 -12.09
C LEU A 8 4.16 -6.28 -11.81
N GLU A 9 4.95 -7.12 -12.46
CA GLU A 9 4.92 -8.58 -12.25
C GLU A 9 5.84 -8.97 -11.08
N SER A 10 5.40 -9.89 -10.23
CA SER A 10 6.27 -10.48 -9.22
C SER A 10 7.41 -11.27 -9.83
N VAL A 11 8.54 -11.29 -9.16
CA VAL A 11 9.61 -12.24 -9.42
C VAL A 11 9.23 -13.56 -8.76
N ASN A 12 9.15 -14.64 -9.54
CA ASN A 12 8.69 -15.97 -9.09
C ASN A 12 7.24 -15.96 -8.56
N ALA A 13 6.87 -16.99 -7.79
CA ALA A 13 5.56 -17.19 -7.17
C ALA A 13 5.60 -16.98 -5.64
N PRO A 14 5.70 -15.71 -5.16
CA PRO A 14 5.94 -15.40 -3.75
C PRO A 14 4.80 -15.80 -2.80
N PHE A 15 3.59 -16.05 -3.33
CA PHE A 15 2.42 -16.43 -2.54
C PHE A 15 2.09 -17.92 -2.60
N LYS A 16 2.94 -18.75 -3.25
CA LYS A 16 2.68 -20.20 -3.38
C LYS A 16 2.70 -20.92 -2.03
N ASP A 17 3.67 -20.60 -1.19
CA ASP A 17 3.90 -21.22 0.12
C ASP A 17 3.86 -20.15 1.22
N PHE A 18 2.83 -19.29 1.20
CA PHE A 18 2.75 -18.15 2.11
C PHE A 18 2.45 -18.62 3.54
N GLN A 19 3.44 -18.51 4.42
CA GLN A 19 3.36 -19.00 5.80
C GLN A 19 2.93 -17.90 6.78
N VAL A 20 2.06 -18.28 7.72
CA VAL A 20 1.64 -17.46 8.86
C VAL A 20 1.54 -18.32 10.11
N ILE A 21 1.62 -17.68 11.28
CA ILE A 21 1.26 -18.28 12.56
C ILE A 21 -0.07 -17.67 13.01
N THR A 22 -0.96 -18.45 13.62
CA THR A 22 -2.27 -17.96 14.07
C THR A 22 -2.34 -17.87 15.60
N ILE A 23 -2.97 -16.81 16.10
CA ILE A 23 -3.32 -16.64 17.52
C ILE A 23 -4.84 -16.49 17.61
N GLY A 24 -5.51 -17.36 18.37
CA GLY A 24 -6.95 -17.21 18.60
C GLY A 24 -7.22 -16.07 19.58
N ALA A 25 -8.03 -15.09 19.18
CA ALA A 25 -8.33 -13.92 20.00
C ALA A 25 -9.82 -13.56 19.97
N THR A 26 -10.35 -13.17 21.13
CA THR A 26 -11.67 -12.54 21.26
C THR A 26 -11.49 -11.04 21.34
N VAL A 27 -12.16 -10.31 20.44
CA VAL A 27 -11.93 -8.89 20.22
C VAL A 27 -13.21 -8.12 20.51
N ASN A 28 -13.23 -7.40 21.64
CA ASN A 28 -14.34 -6.52 22.01
C ASN A 28 -14.22 -5.14 21.34
N ASP A 29 -12.99 -4.64 21.18
CA ASP A 29 -12.69 -3.40 20.46
C ASP A 29 -11.75 -3.68 19.27
N ILE A 30 -12.34 -3.72 18.08
CA ILE A 30 -11.61 -3.95 16.84
C ILE A 30 -10.66 -2.81 16.50
N ARG A 31 -10.96 -1.57 16.92
CA ARG A 31 -10.08 -0.40 16.67
C ARG A 31 -8.83 -0.49 17.52
N GLN A 32 -8.97 -0.90 18.79
CA GLN A 32 -7.85 -1.16 19.67
C GLN A 32 -6.94 -2.24 19.08
N LEU A 33 -7.52 -3.37 18.64
CA LEU A 33 -6.75 -4.43 17.98
C LEU A 33 -5.94 -3.89 16.81
N TYR A 34 -6.58 -3.23 15.83
CA TYR A 34 -5.86 -2.73 14.66
C TYR A 34 -4.84 -1.63 15.02
N THR A 35 -5.02 -0.90 16.12
CA THR A 35 -3.99 0.03 16.62
C THR A 35 -2.73 -0.73 17.03
N VAL A 36 -2.88 -1.84 17.76
CA VAL A 36 -1.76 -2.72 18.15
C VAL A 36 -1.10 -3.35 16.94
N LEU A 37 -1.89 -3.94 16.03
CA LEU A 37 -1.36 -4.61 14.82
C LEU A 37 -0.62 -3.63 13.90
N ASN A 38 -1.12 -2.39 13.78
CA ASN A 38 -0.44 -1.34 13.02
C ASN A 38 0.89 -0.94 13.66
N ALA A 39 0.93 -0.78 14.98
CA ALA A 39 2.16 -0.45 15.69
C ALA A 39 3.22 -1.54 15.50
N LEU A 40 2.85 -2.82 15.65
CA LEU A 40 3.73 -3.95 15.39
C LEU A 40 4.31 -3.92 13.98
N SER A 41 3.48 -3.68 12.97
CA SER A 41 3.94 -3.61 11.58
C SER A 41 4.85 -2.42 11.32
N ILE A 42 4.50 -1.21 11.78
CA ILE A 42 5.35 -0.01 11.61
C ILE A 42 6.74 -0.20 12.21
N HIS A 43 6.82 -0.83 13.38
CA HIS A 43 8.09 -1.13 14.05
C HIS A 43 8.83 -2.34 13.48
N GLY A 44 8.27 -3.00 12.45
CA GLY A 44 8.90 -4.16 11.82
C GLY A 44 8.91 -5.41 12.70
N VAL A 45 8.02 -5.49 13.69
CA VAL A 45 7.91 -6.65 14.59
C VAL A 45 7.11 -7.77 13.92
N SER A 46 5.94 -7.44 13.40
CA SER A 46 5.09 -8.39 12.68
C SER A 46 4.09 -7.70 11.75
N ASP A 47 3.81 -8.34 10.61
CA ASP A 47 2.73 -7.98 9.70
C ASP A 47 1.55 -8.90 9.97
N CYS A 48 0.42 -8.31 10.38
CA CYS A 48 -0.71 -9.07 10.91
C CYS A 48 -2.04 -8.70 10.25
N GLU A 49 -2.95 -9.67 10.20
CA GLU A 49 -4.37 -9.48 9.87
C GLU A 49 -5.26 -10.26 10.83
N TYR A 50 -6.38 -9.66 11.27
CA TYR A 50 -7.36 -10.37 12.11
C TYR A 50 -8.56 -10.81 11.29
N LYS A 51 -8.75 -12.13 11.18
CA LYS A 51 -9.90 -12.71 10.51
C LYS A 51 -10.34 -14.03 11.14
N TYR A 52 -11.64 -14.29 11.07
CA TYR A 52 -12.27 -15.55 11.52
C TYR A 52 -11.94 -15.94 12.97
N GLY A 53 -11.73 -14.96 13.86
CA GLY A 53 -11.37 -15.19 15.27
C GLY A 53 -9.86 -15.39 15.51
N TYR A 54 -9.02 -15.24 14.48
CA TYR A 54 -7.58 -15.43 14.59
C TYR A 54 -6.82 -14.21 14.08
N VAL A 55 -5.77 -13.83 14.83
CA VAL A 55 -4.71 -12.95 14.33
C VAL A 55 -3.72 -13.81 13.55
N HIS A 56 -3.58 -13.54 12.26
CA HIS A 56 -2.65 -14.21 11.36
C HIS A 56 -1.38 -13.37 11.32
N VAL A 57 -0.26 -13.96 11.71
CA VAL A 57 0.99 -13.27 12.03
C VAL A 57 2.07 -13.72 11.07
N ARG A 58 2.75 -12.76 10.46
CA ARG A 58 4.01 -12.97 9.74
C ARG A 58 5.09 -12.08 10.36
N GLY A 59 6.05 -12.69 11.06
CA GLY A 59 7.06 -11.97 11.86
C GLY A 59 7.25 -12.58 13.24
N ASN A 60 7.67 -11.78 14.22
CA ASN A 60 7.96 -12.23 15.56
C ASN A 60 6.66 -12.54 16.34
N ILE A 61 6.39 -13.84 16.54
CA ILE A 61 5.18 -14.33 17.21
C ILE A 61 5.14 -14.00 18.70
N GLU A 62 6.27 -14.16 19.40
CA GLU A 62 6.36 -13.92 20.85
C GLU A 62 6.08 -12.46 21.18
N ALA A 63 6.74 -11.54 20.46
CA ALA A 63 6.52 -10.10 20.63
C ALA A 63 5.08 -9.68 20.27
N THR A 64 4.48 -10.33 19.26
CA THR A 64 3.08 -10.10 18.88
C THR A 64 2.12 -10.56 19.98
N PHE A 65 2.32 -11.75 20.50
CA PHE A 65 1.52 -12.32 21.58
C PHE A 65 1.58 -11.45 22.83
N GLU A 66 2.78 -11.00 23.22
CA GLU A 66 3.00 -10.11 24.35
C GLU A 66 2.29 -8.76 24.16
N ALA A 67 2.36 -8.18 22.96
CA ALA A 67 1.72 -6.92 22.64
C ALA A 67 0.19 -7.01 22.70
N LEU A 68 -0.40 -8.11 22.23
CA LEU A 68 -1.84 -8.36 22.34
C LEU A 68 -2.27 -8.44 23.81
N ARG A 69 -1.55 -9.21 24.63
CA ARG A 69 -1.84 -9.37 26.07
C ARG A 69 -1.73 -8.05 26.83
N LYS A 70 -0.64 -7.30 26.63
CA LYS A 70 -0.42 -6.00 27.29
C LYS A 70 -1.47 -4.96 26.92
N SER A 71 -2.05 -5.08 25.74
CA SER A 71 -3.09 -4.18 25.24
C SER A 71 -4.51 -4.59 25.67
N GLY A 72 -4.65 -5.63 26.50
CA GLY A 72 -5.96 -6.08 26.98
C GLY A 72 -6.79 -6.87 25.97
N ILE A 73 -6.18 -7.36 24.89
CA ILE A 73 -6.85 -8.28 23.95
C ILE A 73 -6.90 -9.68 24.56
N THR A 74 -8.11 -10.26 24.66
CA THR A 74 -8.30 -11.59 25.22
C THR A 74 -7.80 -12.65 24.24
N VAL A 75 -6.69 -13.30 24.58
CA VAL A 75 -6.16 -14.43 23.84
C VAL A 75 -6.85 -15.70 24.32
N VAL A 76 -7.58 -16.37 23.43
CA VAL A 76 -8.35 -17.59 23.74
C VAL A 76 -7.63 -18.87 23.34
N LYS A 77 -6.66 -18.77 22.43
CA LYS A 77 -5.79 -19.87 22.05
C LYS A 77 -4.34 -19.40 21.93
N PRO A 78 -3.37 -20.17 22.43
CA PRO A 78 -1.96 -19.88 22.21
C PRO A 78 -1.61 -19.95 20.71
N PRO A 79 -0.41 -19.48 20.31
CA PRO A 79 0.05 -19.61 18.94
C PRO A 79 -0.04 -21.07 18.46
N GLU A 80 -0.74 -21.29 17.36
CA GLU A 80 -0.81 -22.60 16.71
C GLU A 80 0.42 -22.82 15.79
N PRO A 81 0.73 -24.05 15.39
CA PRO A 81 1.80 -24.30 14.43
C PRO A 81 1.63 -23.51 13.13
N MET A 82 2.74 -23.31 12.43
CA MET A 82 2.77 -22.60 11.15
C MET A 82 1.72 -23.15 10.17
N MET A 83 0.90 -22.24 9.64
CA MET A 83 -0.12 -22.50 8.64
C MET A 83 0.35 -21.98 7.28
N ILE A 84 0.16 -22.79 6.23
CA ILE A 84 0.40 -22.37 4.84
C ILE A 84 -0.95 -21.93 4.25
N LEU A 85 -1.00 -20.68 3.79
CA LEU A 85 -2.15 -20.11 3.09
C LEU A 85 -2.10 -20.48 1.60
N SER A 86 -3.27 -20.80 1.02
CA SER A 86 -3.37 -21.20 -0.38
C SER A 86 -3.84 -20.05 -1.28
N PRO A 87 -3.12 -19.73 -2.38
CA PRO A 87 -3.57 -18.71 -3.35
C PRO A 87 -4.84 -19.10 -4.11
N THR A 88 -5.29 -20.36 -4.01
CA THR A 88 -6.55 -20.83 -4.62
C THR A 88 -7.76 -20.66 -3.71
N LYS A 89 -7.57 -20.32 -2.43
CA LYS A 89 -8.66 -20.15 -1.45
C LYS A 89 -8.95 -18.67 -1.24
N ALA A 90 -10.20 -18.26 -1.47
CA ALA A 90 -10.60 -16.85 -1.38
C ALA A 90 -10.31 -16.21 -0.01
N ASN A 91 -10.58 -16.92 1.09
CA ASN A 91 -10.33 -16.41 2.43
C ASN A 91 -8.83 -16.21 2.71
N ASP A 92 -8.00 -17.16 2.29
CA ASP A 92 -6.55 -17.13 2.43
C ASP A 92 -5.96 -15.95 1.63
N MET A 93 -6.44 -15.72 0.40
CA MET A 93 -6.03 -14.58 -0.42
C MET A 93 -6.30 -13.24 0.27
N ILE A 94 -7.46 -13.08 0.92
CA ILE A 94 -7.78 -11.85 1.65
C ILE A 94 -6.74 -11.60 2.75
N ILE A 95 -6.34 -12.64 3.48
CA ILE A 95 -5.33 -12.55 4.53
C ILE A 95 -3.95 -12.23 3.95
N MET A 96 -3.53 -12.95 2.90
CA MET A 96 -2.25 -12.72 2.22
C MET A 96 -2.14 -11.28 1.71
N MET A 97 -3.19 -10.78 1.05
CA MET A 97 -3.23 -9.40 0.56
C MET A 97 -3.17 -8.39 1.71
N ALA A 98 -3.90 -8.62 2.80
CA ALA A 98 -3.89 -7.72 3.95
C ALA A 98 -2.49 -7.62 4.58
N ILE A 99 -1.83 -8.76 4.81
CA ILE A 99 -0.47 -8.83 5.34
C ILE A 99 0.53 -8.18 4.37
N PHE A 100 0.42 -8.44 3.06
CA PHE A 100 1.22 -7.76 2.04
C PHE A 100 1.09 -6.24 2.13
N TYR A 101 -0.13 -5.71 2.28
CA TYR A 101 -0.31 -4.27 2.37
C TYR A 101 0.26 -3.66 3.65
N LYS A 102 0.38 -4.41 4.74
CA LYS A 102 1.12 -3.95 5.93
C LYS A 102 2.61 -3.78 5.63
N ALA A 103 3.21 -4.78 4.99
CA ALA A 103 4.60 -4.71 4.57
C ALA A 103 4.84 -3.62 3.52
N LEU A 104 3.93 -3.43 2.56
CA LEU A 104 3.99 -2.34 1.57
C LEU A 104 3.90 -0.97 2.23
N GLU A 105 3.00 -0.80 3.21
CA GLU A 105 2.84 0.46 3.96
C GLU A 105 4.15 0.84 4.66
N ARG A 106 4.75 -0.11 5.39
CA ARG A 106 6.05 0.10 6.04
C ARG A 106 7.15 0.40 5.02
N SER A 107 7.23 -0.38 3.94
CA SER A 107 8.27 -0.24 2.91
C SER A 107 8.18 1.12 2.20
N ALA A 108 6.98 1.54 1.82
CA ALA A 108 6.76 2.84 1.20
C ALA A 108 7.03 3.99 2.18
N PHE A 109 6.67 3.84 3.46
CA PHE A 109 6.99 4.82 4.49
C PHE A 109 8.50 5.07 4.62
N ARG A 110 9.30 4.01 4.65
CA ARG A 110 10.78 4.11 4.67
C ARG A 110 11.33 4.84 3.44
N LYS A 111 10.62 4.78 2.30
CA LYS A 111 10.97 5.50 1.05
C LYS A 111 10.37 6.92 0.96
N GLY A 112 9.86 7.45 2.07
CA GLY A 112 9.34 8.81 2.14
C GLY A 112 7.94 8.96 1.53
N PHE A 113 7.11 7.93 1.60
CA PHE A 113 5.69 8.00 1.23
C PHE A 113 4.79 7.97 2.47
N ARG A 114 3.67 8.69 2.39
CA ARG A 114 2.54 8.54 3.28
C ARG A 114 1.52 7.59 2.66
N CYS A 115 1.05 6.64 3.45
CA CYS A 115 0.06 5.66 3.03
C CYS A 115 -1.33 6.01 3.57
N ASP A 116 -2.38 5.79 2.77
CA ASP A 116 -3.76 5.82 3.23
C ASP A 116 -4.46 4.51 2.86
N PHE A 117 -4.19 3.46 3.66
CA PHE A 117 -4.66 2.11 3.41
C PHE A 117 -5.97 1.76 4.14
N ARG A 118 -6.54 2.73 4.86
CA ARG A 118 -7.82 2.57 5.60
C ARG A 118 -9.05 2.51 4.69
N LYS A 119 -8.89 2.81 3.39
CA LYS A 119 -9.95 2.75 2.37
C LYS A 119 -9.72 1.57 1.42
N LYS A 120 -10.75 1.25 0.61
CA LYS A 120 -10.71 0.19 -0.42
C LYS A 120 -9.48 0.28 -1.33
N TRP A 121 -9.02 1.49 -1.61
CA TRP A 121 -7.88 1.76 -2.50
C TRP A 121 -6.63 2.08 -1.69
N LYS A 122 -5.53 1.38 -2.00
CA LYS A 122 -4.26 1.50 -1.29
C LYS A 122 -3.44 2.60 -1.95
N ARG A 123 -3.44 3.77 -1.30
CA ARG A 123 -2.89 5.02 -1.83
C ARG A 123 -1.52 5.31 -1.22
N LEU A 124 -0.56 5.64 -2.06
CA LEU A 124 0.78 6.10 -1.70
C LEU A 124 0.94 7.55 -2.17
N LEU A 125 1.38 8.44 -1.29
CA LEU A 125 1.66 9.83 -1.62
C LEU A 125 3.07 10.19 -1.20
N PRO A 126 3.87 10.86 -2.05
CA PRO A 126 5.19 11.30 -1.65
C PRO A 126 5.05 12.31 -0.48
N ASN A 127 5.73 12.04 0.62
CA ASN A 127 5.70 12.86 1.83
C ASN A 127 6.94 13.78 1.84
N ARG A 128 6.91 14.79 0.97
CA ARG A 128 8.00 15.76 0.79
C ARG A 128 7.48 17.19 0.80
N PRO A 129 8.34 18.21 1.05
CA PRO A 129 7.93 19.60 1.00
C PRO A 129 7.38 20.00 -0.38
N LEU A 130 6.38 20.89 -0.41
CA LEU A 130 5.74 21.33 -1.66
C LEU A 130 6.73 21.83 -2.73
N PRO A 131 7.74 22.66 -2.43
CA PRO A 131 8.70 23.12 -3.44
C PRO A 131 9.46 21.98 -4.12
N GLU A 132 9.84 20.94 -3.35
CA GLU A 132 10.53 19.77 -3.90
C GLU A 132 9.61 18.95 -4.81
N LEU A 133 8.34 18.80 -4.41
CA LEU A 133 7.35 18.11 -5.23
C LEU A 133 7.11 18.86 -6.55
N ILE A 134 7.02 20.19 -6.54
CA ILE A 134 6.88 20.99 -7.76
C ILE A 134 8.12 20.86 -8.65
N GLN A 135 9.32 20.96 -8.07
CA GLN A 135 10.59 20.82 -8.81
C GLN A 135 10.70 19.46 -9.52
N LYS A 136 10.19 18.40 -8.88
CA LYS A 136 10.16 17.04 -9.45
C LYS A 136 8.95 16.77 -10.33
N ASP A 137 8.15 17.79 -10.60
CA ASP A 137 6.93 17.67 -11.40
C ASP A 137 5.95 16.64 -10.80
N LEU A 138 5.93 16.54 -9.47
CA LEU A 138 5.04 15.68 -8.66
C LEU A 138 3.95 16.48 -7.93
N ALA A 139 3.91 17.80 -8.09
CA ALA A 139 2.81 18.63 -7.60
C ALA A 139 2.59 19.87 -8.46
N TYR A 140 1.35 20.37 -8.46
CA TYR A 140 0.97 21.66 -9.05
C TYR A 140 0.27 22.53 -8.03
N GLN A 141 0.85 23.69 -7.73
CA GLN A 141 0.28 24.64 -6.79
C GLN A 141 -1.01 25.28 -7.36
N ILE A 142 -2.07 25.29 -6.55
CA ILE A 142 -3.36 25.92 -6.85
C ILE A 142 -3.40 27.29 -6.18
N SER A 143 -3.10 27.34 -4.88
CA SER A 143 -3.08 28.56 -4.05
C SER A 143 -1.90 28.52 -3.09
N THR A 144 -1.81 29.49 -2.17
CA THR A 144 -0.80 29.53 -1.12
C THR A 144 -0.74 28.24 -0.29
N ASP A 145 -1.88 27.61 -0.02
CA ASP A 145 -2.00 26.44 0.85
C ASP A 145 -2.57 25.19 0.15
N LEU A 146 -2.92 25.26 -1.14
CA LEU A 146 -3.47 24.12 -1.89
C LEU A 146 -2.60 23.72 -3.08
N ALA A 147 -2.44 22.42 -3.29
CA ALA A 147 -1.83 21.88 -4.50
C ALA A 147 -2.46 20.54 -4.90
N VAL A 148 -2.42 20.22 -6.19
CA VAL A 148 -2.60 18.84 -6.67
C VAL A 148 -1.29 18.11 -6.45
N VAL A 149 -1.33 16.97 -5.74
CA VAL A 149 -0.14 16.12 -5.52
C VAL A 149 -0.32 14.85 -6.32
N HIS A 150 0.74 14.39 -6.99
CA HIS A 150 0.76 13.12 -7.70
C HIS A 150 1.23 12.01 -6.77
N GLY A 151 0.45 10.93 -6.69
CA GLY A 151 0.75 9.72 -5.94
C GLY A 151 0.31 8.47 -6.71
N LEU A 152 0.37 7.31 -6.06
CA LEU A 152 0.00 6.02 -6.65
C LEU A 152 -1.23 5.43 -5.99
N TYR A 153 -2.14 4.91 -6.80
CA TYR A 153 -3.03 3.82 -6.45
C TYR A 153 -2.32 2.50 -6.67
N THR A 154 -2.50 1.57 -5.75
CA THR A 154 -1.98 0.20 -5.86
C THR A 154 -3.10 -0.81 -5.64
N MET A 155 -3.06 -1.90 -6.40
CA MET A 155 -3.92 -3.07 -6.24
C MET A 155 -3.11 -4.34 -6.54
N LEU A 156 -2.90 -5.15 -5.51
CA LEU A 156 -2.35 -6.50 -5.61
C LEU A 156 -3.42 -7.46 -6.12
N GLU A 157 -3.05 -8.29 -7.07
CA GLU A 157 -3.76 -9.47 -7.52
C GLU A 157 -2.83 -10.68 -7.36
N ILE A 158 -3.32 -11.73 -6.70
CA ILE A 158 -2.57 -12.98 -6.48
C ILE A 158 -3.16 -14.02 -7.44
N LEU A 159 -2.31 -14.63 -8.26
CA LEU A 159 -2.68 -15.67 -9.22
C LEU A 159 -2.71 -17.03 -8.53
N ALA A 160 -3.46 -17.98 -9.10
CA ALA A 160 -3.66 -19.32 -8.53
C ALA A 160 -2.35 -20.12 -8.35
N ASP A 161 -1.31 -19.81 -9.12
CA ASP A 161 0.01 -20.44 -9.02
C ASP A 161 0.94 -19.76 -7.98
N GLY A 162 0.45 -18.71 -7.30
CA GLY A 162 1.20 -17.95 -6.30
C GLY A 162 2.01 -16.78 -6.86
N ARG A 163 2.03 -16.55 -8.18
CA ARG A 163 2.52 -15.29 -8.75
C ARG A 163 1.61 -14.13 -8.36
N ALA A 164 2.11 -12.91 -8.52
CA ALA A 164 1.35 -11.71 -8.22
C ALA A 164 1.56 -10.60 -9.22
N LEU A 165 0.50 -9.81 -9.39
CA LEU A 165 0.44 -8.61 -10.20
C LEU A 165 0.16 -7.41 -9.30
N LEU A 166 1.03 -6.42 -9.32
CA LEU A 166 0.80 -5.15 -8.63
C LEU A 166 0.37 -4.10 -9.65
N TRP A 167 -0.93 -3.90 -9.77
CA TRP A 167 -1.51 -2.83 -10.56
C TRP A 167 -1.20 -1.49 -9.92
N VAL A 168 -0.71 -0.55 -10.72
CA VAL A 168 -0.37 0.79 -10.28
C VAL A 168 -1.09 1.80 -11.16
N ASP A 169 -1.60 2.86 -10.55
CA ASP A 169 -2.25 3.92 -11.31
C ASP A 169 -2.05 5.28 -10.65
N LEU A 170 -2.22 6.36 -11.41
CA LEU A 170 -1.96 7.69 -10.88
C LEU A 170 -3.11 8.17 -9.98
N TYR A 171 -2.76 8.60 -8.78
CA TYR A 171 -3.66 9.22 -7.82
C TYR A 171 -3.36 10.72 -7.69
N ASN A 172 -4.35 11.57 -7.91
CA ASN A 172 -4.19 13.04 -7.95
C ASN A 172 -5.06 13.76 -6.91
N PRO A 173 -4.82 13.62 -5.59
CA PRO A 173 -5.57 14.39 -4.62
C PRO A 173 -5.22 15.88 -4.64
N ILE A 174 -6.25 16.70 -4.42
CA ILE A 174 -6.05 18.07 -3.93
C ILE A 174 -5.68 17.98 -2.45
N THR A 175 -4.60 18.64 -2.09
CA THR A 175 -3.94 18.53 -0.80
C THR A 175 -3.72 19.91 -0.24
N LYS A 176 -4.06 20.08 1.04
CA LYS A 176 -3.77 21.25 1.84
C LYS A 176 -2.39 21.12 2.47
N PHE A 177 -1.64 22.19 2.42
CA PHE A 177 -0.31 22.34 2.96
C PHE A 177 -0.33 23.36 4.11
N LYS A 178 0.50 23.09 5.12
CA LYS A 178 0.82 24.02 6.18
C LYS A 178 2.34 24.04 6.31
N GLU A 179 2.95 25.24 6.24
CA GLU A 179 4.40 25.39 6.32
C GLU A 179 5.16 24.49 5.33
N ASN A 180 4.68 24.42 4.08
CA ASN A 180 5.18 23.55 3.00
C ASN A 180 5.07 22.04 3.22
N VAL A 181 4.46 21.56 4.31
CA VAL A 181 4.24 20.14 4.59
C VAL A 181 2.79 19.75 4.32
N ILE A 182 2.57 18.53 3.82
CA ILE A 182 1.24 17.97 3.60
C ILE A 182 0.49 17.87 4.94
N GLU A 183 -0.53 18.69 5.13
CA GLU A 183 -1.41 18.63 6.30
C GLU A 183 -2.47 17.53 6.07
N LYS A 184 -3.32 17.75 5.07
CA LYS A 184 -4.42 16.83 4.74
C LYS A 184 -4.75 16.84 3.26
N ARG A 185 -5.32 15.73 2.79
CA ARG A 185 -6.04 15.72 1.52
C ARG A 185 -7.44 16.24 1.71
N LEU A 186 -7.95 16.96 0.72
CA LEU A 186 -9.34 17.36 0.69
C LEU A 186 -10.23 16.18 0.29
N SER A 187 -11.39 16.10 0.94
CA SER A 187 -12.50 15.24 0.54
C SER A 187 -13.25 15.83 -0.65
N PHE A 188 -14.04 15.01 -1.34
CA PHE A 188 -14.87 15.49 -2.45
C PHE A 188 -15.81 16.63 -2.04
N LYS A 189 -16.40 16.56 -0.84
CA LYS A 189 -17.27 17.62 -0.30
C LYS A 189 -16.51 18.94 -0.12
N GLU A 190 -15.29 18.90 0.42
CA GLU A 190 -14.44 20.08 0.56
C GLU A 190 -14.04 20.64 -0.81
N ILE A 191 -13.72 19.76 -1.77
CA ILE A 191 -13.41 20.18 -3.16
C ILE A 191 -14.63 20.83 -3.82
N GLN A 192 -15.85 20.39 -3.48
CA GLN A 192 -17.06 20.99 -4.04
C GLN A 192 -17.35 22.41 -3.54
N GLN A 193 -16.76 22.78 -2.42
CA GLN A 193 -16.88 24.11 -1.82
C GLN A 193 -15.79 25.07 -2.30
N LEU A 194 -14.85 24.61 -3.13
CA LEU A 194 -13.87 25.46 -3.80
C LEU A 194 -14.53 26.30 -4.90
N ASP A 195 -13.97 27.48 -5.16
CA ASP A 195 -14.44 28.38 -6.19
C ASP A 195 -14.35 27.74 -7.60
N ILE A 196 -15.20 28.21 -8.53
CA ILE A 196 -15.30 27.65 -9.89
C ILE A 196 -13.96 27.74 -10.64
N SER A 197 -13.21 28.83 -10.45
CA SER A 197 -11.87 29.01 -11.03
C SER A 197 -10.90 27.92 -10.59
N ASP A 198 -10.92 27.53 -9.32
CA ASP A 198 -10.06 26.47 -8.79
C ASP A 198 -10.39 25.12 -9.40
N ARG A 199 -11.68 24.83 -9.61
CA ARG A 199 -12.13 23.59 -10.28
C ARG A 199 -11.64 23.51 -11.72
N GLU A 200 -11.75 24.59 -12.50
CA GLU A 200 -11.21 24.61 -13.86
C GLU A 200 -9.70 24.43 -13.90
N HIS A 201 -8.98 25.08 -12.97
CA HIS A 201 -7.54 24.91 -12.81
C HIS A 201 -7.16 23.46 -12.49
N VAL A 202 -7.93 22.78 -11.64
CA VAL A 202 -7.72 21.36 -11.32
C VAL A 202 -7.96 20.48 -12.53
N MET A 203 -9.06 20.67 -13.26
CA MET A 203 -9.40 19.82 -14.41
C MET A 203 -8.39 19.95 -15.55
N LYS A 204 -7.91 21.17 -15.84
CA LYS A 204 -6.86 21.42 -16.84
C LYS A 204 -5.50 20.78 -16.47
N ARG A 205 -5.28 20.46 -15.19
CA ARG A 205 -4.03 19.88 -14.68
C ARG A 205 -4.11 18.37 -14.47
N LEU A 206 -5.25 17.74 -14.80
CA LEU A 206 -5.32 16.28 -14.86
C LEU A 206 -4.47 15.80 -16.04
N PRO A 207 -3.46 14.94 -15.79
CA PRO A 207 -2.55 14.53 -16.84
C PRO A 207 -3.27 13.65 -17.86
N ASN A 208 -2.96 13.89 -19.14
CA ASN A 208 -3.37 13.02 -20.24
C ASN A 208 -2.69 11.63 -20.11
N PRO A 209 -3.08 10.61 -20.91
CA PRO A 209 -2.52 9.26 -20.76
C PRO A 209 -0.98 9.17 -20.85
N PHE A 210 -0.33 10.00 -21.67
CA PHE A 210 1.13 10.03 -21.80
C PHE A 210 1.78 10.62 -20.54
N GLN A 211 1.31 11.79 -20.12
CA GLN A 211 1.76 12.44 -18.88
C GLN A 211 1.51 11.54 -17.67
N ARG A 212 0.37 10.84 -17.63
CA ARG A 212 0.03 9.91 -16.56
C ARG A 212 1.08 8.81 -16.42
N LYS A 213 1.53 8.24 -17.55
CA LYS A 213 2.58 7.23 -17.57
C LYS A 213 3.91 7.79 -17.04
N GLU A 214 4.31 8.98 -17.48
CA GLU A 214 5.53 9.65 -17.02
C GLU A 214 5.49 9.90 -15.51
N LYS A 215 4.37 10.42 -14.97
CA LYS A 215 4.20 10.60 -13.52
C LYS A 215 4.31 9.30 -12.74
N ILE A 216 3.67 8.23 -13.23
CA ILE A 216 3.76 6.92 -12.57
C ILE A 216 5.22 6.44 -12.58
N GLN A 217 5.94 6.59 -13.69
CA GLN A 217 7.36 6.22 -13.76
C GLN A 217 8.24 7.03 -12.80
N LEU A 218 8.01 8.35 -12.67
CA LEU A 218 8.68 9.20 -11.68
C LEU A 218 8.39 8.77 -10.24
N LEU A 219 7.13 8.41 -9.93
CA LEU A 219 6.76 7.92 -8.60
C LEU A 219 7.38 6.54 -8.32
N LEU A 220 7.40 5.66 -9.31
CA LEU A 220 8.04 4.36 -9.20
C LEU A 220 9.55 4.48 -9.05
N SER A 221 10.22 5.47 -9.68
CA SER A 221 11.66 5.66 -9.48
C SER A 221 12.03 6.09 -8.06
N LEU A 222 11.07 6.59 -7.27
CA LEU A 222 11.26 6.85 -5.84
C LEU A 222 11.04 5.60 -4.97
N LEU A 223 10.31 4.60 -5.48
CA LEU A 223 9.99 3.37 -4.76
C LEU A 223 10.90 2.20 -5.16
N CYS A 224 11.39 2.18 -6.39
CA CYS A 224 12.16 1.08 -6.96
C CYS A 224 13.67 1.32 -6.83
N GLU A 225 14.42 0.26 -6.56
CA GLU A 225 15.88 0.26 -6.51
C GLU A 225 16.40 -0.83 -7.44
N GLY A 226 17.41 -0.52 -8.26
CA GLY A 226 17.97 -1.51 -9.20
C GLY A 226 16.94 -2.11 -10.18
N GLY A 227 15.87 -1.38 -10.50
CA GLY A 227 14.78 -1.86 -11.36
C GLY A 227 13.79 -2.80 -10.68
N LYS A 228 13.80 -2.89 -9.35
CA LYS A 228 12.87 -3.73 -8.57
C LYS A 228 12.15 -2.94 -7.48
N LEU A 229 10.91 -3.35 -7.21
CA LEU A 229 10.17 -2.95 -6.02
C LEU A 229 10.18 -4.13 -5.05
N SER A 230 11.02 -4.03 -4.02
CA SER A 230 11.18 -5.04 -2.99
C SER A 230 10.34 -4.69 -1.77
N ILE A 231 9.45 -5.58 -1.38
CA ILE A 231 8.57 -5.45 -0.21
C ILE A 231 8.99 -6.50 0.83
N GLU A 232 9.64 -6.05 1.89
CA GLU A 232 10.15 -6.90 2.96
C GLU A 232 9.11 -7.03 4.08
N PHE A 233 8.73 -8.26 4.41
CA PHE A 233 7.92 -8.61 5.57
C PHE A 233 8.74 -8.51 6.86
N ALA A 234 8.04 -8.45 8.00
CA ALA A 234 8.70 -8.35 9.31
C ALA A 234 9.57 -9.57 9.68
N ASP A 235 9.40 -10.70 9.00
CA ASP A 235 10.24 -11.90 9.13
C ASP A 235 11.50 -11.87 8.22
N GLY A 236 11.70 -10.81 7.44
CA GLY A 236 12.79 -10.65 6.48
C GLY A 236 12.53 -11.28 5.10
N HIS A 237 11.42 -12.01 4.91
CA HIS A 237 11.05 -12.50 3.58
C HIS A 237 10.68 -11.33 2.67
N THR A 238 11.08 -11.39 1.41
CA THR A 238 10.88 -10.29 0.45
C THR A 238 10.06 -10.73 -0.74
N VAL A 239 9.08 -9.90 -1.11
CA VAL A 239 8.35 -9.97 -2.38
C VAL A 239 8.92 -8.94 -3.33
N ASP A 240 9.55 -9.40 -4.40
CA ASP A 240 10.09 -8.55 -5.46
C ASP A 240 9.09 -8.41 -6.61
N PHE A 241 8.94 -7.19 -7.13
CA PHE A 241 8.28 -6.90 -8.40
C PHE A 241 9.26 -6.26 -9.38
N LYS A 242 9.14 -6.60 -10.67
CA LYS A 242 9.90 -5.92 -11.73
C LYS A 242 9.33 -4.52 -11.94
N CYS A 243 10.15 -3.49 -11.87
CA CYS A 243 9.72 -2.09 -12.10
C CYS A 243 9.72 -1.69 -13.57
N ASN A 244 9.18 -2.56 -14.41
CA ASN A 244 8.87 -2.29 -15.80
C ASN A 244 7.42 -2.67 -16.08
N PHE A 245 6.74 -1.87 -16.89
CA PHE A 245 5.36 -2.19 -17.25
C PHE A 245 5.31 -3.38 -18.19
N MET A 246 4.42 -4.32 -17.90
CA MET A 246 4.23 -5.50 -18.73
C MET A 246 3.65 -5.15 -20.11
N PRO A 247 4.12 -5.79 -21.19
CA PRO A 247 3.43 -5.77 -22.47
C PRO A 247 2.08 -6.48 -22.38
N LEU A 248 1.03 -5.89 -22.98
CA LEU A 248 -0.33 -6.42 -23.03
C LEU A 248 -0.40 -7.85 -23.61
N GLU A 249 0.51 -8.19 -24.52
CA GLU A 249 0.56 -9.49 -25.18
C GLU A 249 0.90 -10.64 -24.22
N VAL A 250 1.63 -10.36 -23.13
CA VAL A 250 2.07 -11.37 -22.13
C VAL A 250 0.91 -11.85 -21.26
N LEU A 251 -0.11 -11.01 -21.04
CA LEU A 251 -1.28 -11.35 -20.22
C LEU A 251 -2.30 -12.27 -20.91
N ARG A 252 -2.18 -12.48 -22.23
CA ARG A 252 -3.03 -13.44 -22.96
C ARG A 252 -2.52 -14.88 -22.90
N SER A 253 -1.30 -15.06 -22.40
CA SER A 253 -0.62 -16.37 -22.27
C SER A 253 -0.53 -16.87 -20.82
N VAL A 254 -1.08 -16.12 -19.87
CA VAL A 254 -1.22 -16.48 -18.45
C VAL A 254 -2.70 -16.75 -18.17
#